data_AF-A0AAW3GJK4-F1
#
_entry.id   AF-A0AAW3GJK4-F1
#
_cell.length_a   1.000
_cell.length_b   1.000
_cell.length_c   1.000
_cell.angle_alpha   90.00
_cell.angle_beta   90.00
_cell.angle_gamma   90.00
#
_symmetry.space_group_name_H-M   'P 1'
#
loop_
_entity.id
_entity.type
_entity.pdbx_description
1 polymer ?
#
loop_
_entity_poly.entity_id
_entity_poly.type
_entity_poly.pdbx_seq_one_letter_code
_entity_poly.pdbx_strand_id
1 'polypeptide(L)'
;MYFKTENPAKISETISVSNSDIKDFERDLKGDSDYATEHEHFLTGLVPGKKNTITLTVTEKNGKKKAVRFDWTAPEIKSPTYKGLKIQKGNSKENPVDGLFVFPTGIGEGAGKYSLLIDDDGVIRGELKTNFLNVKFKDGFLYTTVGGENGVAKINRLGQIERVYNFGNYAIHHDFTIVGDSLYALATNKEVLIKENRVCDSVVKIDLKDGNLTEVLDFKNLLPELYEKVTGIINHPVLTNKGHMDTIHPNSIDYVDG
;
A
#
# COMPACT_ATOMS: atom_id res chain seq x y z
N MET A 1 -10.68 1.76 -17.17
CA MET A 1 -10.93 2.03 -18.60
C MET A 1 -10.99 0.70 -19.33
N TYR A 2 -11.90 0.56 -20.30
CA TYR A 2 -12.12 -0.64 -21.10
C TYR A 2 -12.21 -0.28 -22.59
N PHE A 3 -11.49 -0.98 -23.46
CA PHE A 3 -11.69 -0.91 -24.92
C PHE A 3 -11.10 -2.13 -25.64
N LYS A 4 -11.41 -2.27 -26.94
CA LYS A 4 -10.87 -3.32 -27.81
C LYS A 4 -10.11 -2.74 -28.99
N THR A 5 -9.14 -3.50 -29.48
CA THR A 5 -8.39 -3.24 -30.71
C THR A 5 -8.55 -4.41 -31.68
N GLU A 6 -8.54 -4.13 -32.98
CA GLU A 6 -8.61 -5.19 -34.01
C GLU A 6 -7.39 -6.10 -33.96
N ASN A 7 -6.20 -5.51 -33.78
CA ASN A 7 -4.92 -6.21 -33.67
C ASN A 7 -4.40 -6.21 -32.23
N PRO A 8 -3.63 -7.24 -31.82
CA PRO A 8 -2.93 -7.22 -30.54
C PRO A 8 -2.01 -5.99 -30.42
N ALA A 9 -2.19 -5.24 -29.35
CA ALA A 9 -1.46 -3.99 -29.09
C ALA A 9 -1.01 -3.89 -27.63
N LYS A 10 0.02 -3.07 -27.39
CA LYS A 10 0.36 -2.57 -26.06
C LYS A 10 -0.07 -1.12 -25.92
N ILE A 11 -0.42 -0.70 -24.71
CA ILE A 11 -0.93 0.64 -24.44
C ILE A 11 0.05 1.38 -23.53
N SER A 12 0.43 2.60 -23.90
CA SER A 12 1.08 3.55 -23.01
C SER A 12 0.19 4.77 -22.78
N GLU A 13 0.40 5.46 -21.67
CA GLU A 13 -0.33 6.65 -21.26
C GLU A 13 0.64 7.80 -21.00
N THR A 14 0.25 8.99 -21.45
CA THR A 14 0.86 10.27 -21.10
C THR A 14 -0.22 11.17 -20.50
N ILE A 15 0.01 11.68 -19.29
CA ILE A 15 -0.87 12.63 -18.60
C ILE A 15 -0.16 13.97 -18.52
N SER A 16 -0.76 14.99 -19.13
CA SER A 16 -0.24 16.35 -19.14
C SER A 16 -1.24 17.35 -18.58
N VAL A 17 -0.74 18.47 -18.07
CA VAL A 17 -1.55 19.61 -17.66
C VAL A 17 -1.01 20.87 -18.32
N SER A 18 -1.86 21.89 -18.49
CA SER A 18 -1.44 23.18 -19.03
C SER A 18 -0.64 23.98 -18.00
N ASN A 19 0.52 23.46 -17.59
CA ASN A 19 1.49 24.07 -16.71
C ASN A 19 2.89 23.52 -17.05
N SER A 20 3.79 24.36 -17.57
CA SER A 20 5.14 23.98 -17.99
C SER A 20 6.05 23.52 -16.85
N ASP A 21 5.72 23.89 -15.61
CA ASP A 21 6.51 23.51 -14.43
C ASP A 21 6.19 22.09 -13.96
N ILE A 22 5.14 21.47 -14.50
CA ILE A 22 4.73 20.10 -14.17
C ILE A 22 5.05 19.23 -15.39
N LYS A 23 6.00 18.31 -15.23
CA LYS A 23 6.29 17.34 -16.29
C LYS A 23 5.12 16.40 -16.53
N ASP A 24 5.09 15.90 -17.76
CA ASP A 24 4.18 14.86 -18.20
C ASP A 24 4.45 13.58 -17.42
N PHE A 25 3.38 12.93 -16.97
CA PHE A 25 3.47 11.65 -16.29
C PHE A 25 3.24 10.53 -17.33
N GLU A 26 4.25 9.70 -17.57
CA GLU A 26 4.24 8.68 -18.62
C GLU A 26 4.40 7.27 -18.04
N ARG A 27 3.64 6.31 -18.57
CA ARG A 27 3.81 4.88 -18.22
C ARG A 27 3.27 3.93 -19.28
N ASP A 28 3.86 2.75 -19.34
CA ASP A 28 3.24 1.60 -20.01
C ASP A 28 2.13 1.01 -19.13
N LEU A 29 0.93 0.85 -19.69
CA LEU A 29 -0.20 0.25 -18.98
C LEU A 29 -0.10 -1.28 -19.04
N LYS A 30 0.18 -1.91 -17.90
CA LYS A 30 0.30 -3.36 -17.80
C LYS A 30 -1.07 -4.05 -17.81
N GLY A 31 -1.13 -5.19 -18.49
CA GLY A 31 -2.24 -6.15 -18.47
C GLY A 31 -1.73 -7.56 -18.21
N ASP A 32 -2.56 -8.58 -18.44
CA ASP A 32 -2.14 -10.00 -18.27
C ASP A 32 -1.11 -10.46 -19.30
N SER A 33 -0.99 -9.72 -20.41
CA SER A 33 -0.01 -9.98 -21.47
C SER A 33 0.51 -8.66 -22.03
N ASP A 34 1.69 -8.71 -22.66
CA ASP A 34 2.30 -7.53 -23.26
C ASP A 34 1.49 -6.97 -24.45
N TYR A 35 0.82 -7.84 -25.21
CA TYR A 35 -0.03 -7.45 -26.33
C TYR A 35 -1.39 -8.14 -26.24
N ALA A 36 -2.45 -7.36 -26.19
CA ALA A 36 -3.82 -7.85 -26.10
C ALA A 36 -4.74 -7.16 -27.12
N THR A 37 -5.89 -7.77 -27.40
CA THR A 37 -6.99 -7.16 -28.17
C THR A 37 -8.08 -6.58 -27.26
N GLU A 38 -8.08 -6.94 -25.99
CA GLU A 38 -8.97 -6.42 -24.95
C GLU A 38 -8.12 -5.74 -23.89
N HIS A 39 -8.45 -4.47 -23.59
CA HIS A 39 -7.63 -3.58 -22.78
C HIS A 39 -8.40 -3.11 -21.57
N GLU A 40 -7.91 -3.50 -20.39
CA GLU A 40 -8.48 -3.13 -19.09
C GLU A 40 -7.40 -2.52 -18.20
N HIS A 41 -7.52 -1.22 -17.96
CA HIS A 41 -6.50 -0.48 -17.23
C HIS A 41 -7.09 0.46 -16.18
N PHE A 42 -6.44 0.51 -15.03
CA PHE A 42 -6.67 1.51 -14.01
C PHE A 42 -5.85 2.76 -14.33
N LEU A 43 -6.54 3.87 -14.62
CA LEU A 43 -5.89 5.15 -14.89
C LEU A 43 -5.72 5.92 -13.58
N THR A 44 -4.48 6.07 -13.14
CA THR A 44 -4.06 6.89 -11.99
C THR A 44 -3.05 7.97 -12.43
N GLY A 45 -2.51 8.80 -11.55
CA GLY A 45 -1.45 9.74 -11.93
C GLY A 45 -1.95 11.12 -12.41
N LEU A 46 -3.22 11.46 -12.16
CA LEU A 46 -3.81 12.74 -12.54
C LEU A 46 -3.45 13.84 -11.55
N VAL A 47 -3.18 15.06 -12.02
CA VAL A 47 -2.96 16.20 -11.13
C VAL A 47 -4.31 16.68 -10.57
N PRO A 48 -4.53 16.60 -9.24
CA PRO A 48 -5.78 17.03 -8.62
C PRO A 48 -6.11 18.50 -8.87
N GLY A 49 -7.40 18.80 -9.02
CA GLY A 49 -7.91 20.17 -9.25
C GLY A 49 -7.53 20.78 -10.61
N LYS A 50 -6.87 20.03 -11.50
CA LYS A 50 -6.51 20.49 -12.84
C LYS A 50 -7.27 19.73 -13.92
N LYS A 51 -7.41 20.38 -15.08
CA LYS A 51 -7.78 19.73 -16.33
C LYS A 51 -6.55 18.98 -16.85
N ASN A 52 -6.60 17.66 -16.78
CA ASN A 52 -5.58 16.76 -17.28
C ASN A 52 -5.93 16.37 -18.72
N THR A 53 -4.97 16.48 -19.62
CA THR A 53 -5.03 15.82 -20.91
C THR A 53 -4.46 14.41 -20.74
N ILE A 54 -5.21 13.40 -21.13
CA ILE A 54 -4.78 12.01 -21.13
C ILE A 54 -4.61 11.57 -22.59
N THR A 55 -3.42 11.09 -22.94
CA THR A 55 -3.11 10.54 -24.26
C THR A 55 -2.75 9.08 -24.12
N LEU A 56 -3.52 8.22 -24.79
CA LEU A 56 -3.26 6.79 -24.87
C LEU A 56 -2.62 6.47 -26.21
N THR A 57 -1.45 5.86 -26.20
CA THR A 57 -0.77 5.39 -27.41
C THR A 57 -0.92 3.89 -27.54
N VAL A 58 -1.71 3.47 -28.53
CA VAL A 58 -1.89 2.08 -28.94
C VAL A 58 -0.75 1.72 -29.89
N THR A 59 0.10 0.76 -29.53
CA THR A 59 1.21 0.29 -30.38
C THR A 59 0.98 -1.18 -30.75
N GLU A 60 0.75 -1.46 -32.03
CA GLU A 60 0.64 -2.82 -32.56
C GLU A 60 2.01 -3.51 -32.66
N LYS A 61 2.04 -4.83 -32.79
CA LYS A 61 3.28 -5.62 -32.91
C LYS A 61 4.18 -5.23 -34.09
N ASN A 62 3.59 -4.72 -35.17
CA ASN A 62 4.30 -4.23 -36.36
C ASN A 62 4.90 -2.82 -36.17
N GLY A 63 4.73 -2.20 -34.99
CA GLY A 63 5.21 -0.86 -34.68
C GLY A 63 4.25 0.27 -35.08
N LYS A 64 3.10 -0.03 -35.71
CA LYS A 64 2.07 0.96 -36.02
C LYS A 64 1.50 1.54 -34.73
N LYS A 65 1.42 2.87 -34.68
CA LYS A 65 0.92 3.61 -33.52
C LYS A 65 -0.35 4.39 -33.85
N LYS A 66 -1.28 4.42 -32.90
CA LYS A 66 -2.45 5.30 -32.92
C LYS A 66 -2.60 5.95 -31.54
N ALA A 67 -2.82 7.25 -31.51
CA ALA A 67 -3.09 7.98 -30.28
C ALA A 67 -4.58 8.28 -30.13
N VAL A 68 -5.09 8.18 -28.91
CA VAL A 68 -6.42 8.65 -28.51
C VAL A 68 -6.23 9.64 -27.38
N ARG A 69 -6.82 10.82 -27.49
CA ARG A 69 -6.69 11.90 -26.52
C ARG A 69 -8.05 12.31 -26.00
N PHE A 70 -8.14 12.53 -24.70
CA PHE A 70 -9.31 13.10 -24.04
C PHE A 70 -8.88 13.89 -22.82
N ASP A 71 -9.75 14.79 -22.36
CA ASP A 71 -9.49 15.63 -21.20
C ASP A 71 -10.35 15.18 -20.02
N TRP A 72 -9.80 15.25 -18.81
CA TRP A 72 -10.48 14.97 -17.56
C TRP A 72 -10.07 15.95 -16.47
N THR A 73 -11.05 16.59 -15.83
CA THR A 73 -10.79 17.44 -14.65
C THR A 73 -10.80 16.59 -13.40
N ALA A 74 -9.63 16.41 -12.78
CA ALA A 74 -9.52 15.63 -11.56
C ALA A 74 -10.13 16.41 -10.37
N PRO A 75 -10.80 15.72 -9.42
CA PRO A 75 -11.24 16.35 -8.18
C PRO A 75 -10.09 17.01 -7.41
N GLU A 76 -10.40 18.00 -6.59
CA GLU A 76 -9.44 18.55 -5.63
C GLU A 76 -9.12 17.52 -4.52
N ILE A 77 -7.93 17.66 -3.93
CA ILE A 77 -7.51 16.87 -2.76
C ILE A 77 -8.37 17.27 -1.56
N LYS A 78 -8.89 16.28 -0.83
CA LYS A 78 -9.74 16.53 0.34
C LYS A 78 -8.97 16.58 1.65
N SER A 79 -7.91 15.78 1.76
CA SER A 79 -7.03 15.73 2.91
C SER A 79 -6.46 17.12 3.20
N PRO A 80 -6.43 17.61 4.45
CA PRO A 80 -5.77 18.87 4.75
C PRO A 80 -4.23 18.74 4.71
N THR A 81 -3.69 17.52 4.80
CA THR A 81 -2.25 17.24 5.00
C THR A 81 -1.38 17.71 3.82
N TYR A 82 -1.92 17.84 2.61
CA TYR A 82 -1.12 18.32 1.47
C TYR A 82 -0.87 19.83 1.51
N LYS A 83 -1.65 20.60 2.28
CA LYS A 83 -1.56 22.07 2.30
C LYS A 83 -0.23 22.49 2.92
N GLY A 84 0.55 23.24 2.16
CA GLY A 84 1.86 23.74 2.59
C GLY A 84 3.01 22.76 2.37
N LEU A 85 2.77 21.58 1.77
CA LEU A 85 3.86 20.74 1.28
C LEU A 85 4.66 21.50 0.23
N LYS A 86 5.99 21.44 0.37
CA LYS A 86 6.93 22.05 -0.56
C LYS A 86 7.86 20.98 -1.08
N ILE A 87 8.01 20.92 -2.40
CA ILE A 87 9.03 20.09 -3.03
C ILE A 87 10.38 20.70 -2.70
N GLN A 88 11.28 19.89 -2.14
CA GLN A 88 12.65 20.28 -1.84
C GLN A 88 13.60 19.27 -2.46
N LYS A 89 14.68 19.78 -3.07
CA LYS A 89 15.74 18.92 -3.56
C LYS A 89 16.51 18.36 -2.36
N GLY A 90 16.52 17.03 -2.23
CA GLY A 90 17.31 16.36 -1.21
C GLY A 90 18.82 16.40 -1.51
N ASN A 91 19.61 15.90 -0.56
CA ASN A 91 21.08 15.81 -0.68
C ASN A 91 21.58 14.52 -1.36
N SER A 92 20.66 13.65 -1.79
CA SER A 92 21.02 12.40 -2.47
C SER A 92 21.70 12.70 -3.81
N LYS A 93 22.71 11.89 -4.15
CA LYS A 93 23.36 11.89 -5.47
C LYS A 93 22.80 10.81 -6.40
N GLU A 94 21.95 9.92 -5.87
CA GLU A 94 21.30 8.89 -6.64
C GLU A 94 20.23 9.49 -7.54
N ASN A 95 20.08 8.92 -8.73
CA ASN A 95 18.98 9.28 -9.61
C ASN A 95 17.66 8.82 -8.97
N PRO A 96 16.60 9.64 -9.04
CA PRO A 96 15.26 9.19 -8.65
C PRO A 96 14.86 7.94 -9.43
N VAL A 97 14.07 7.09 -8.78
CA VAL A 97 13.40 5.98 -9.46
C VAL A 97 12.10 6.52 -10.02
N ASP A 98 11.92 6.45 -11.34
CA ASP A 98 10.67 6.79 -12.00
C ASP A 98 9.53 5.95 -11.39
N GLY A 99 8.47 6.61 -10.92
CA GLY A 99 7.42 5.88 -10.25
C GLY A 99 6.33 6.74 -9.62
N LEU A 100 5.33 6.05 -9.08
CA LEU A 100 4.25 6.64 -8.31
C LEU A 100 4.26 6.07 -6.90
N PHE A 101 4.58 6.93 -5.94
CA PHE A 101 4.78 6.60 -4.54
C PHE A 101 3.53 6.88 -3.73
N VAL A 102 3.22 6.00 -2.77
CA VAL A 102 2.11 6.17 -1.85
C VAL A 102 2.63 6.83 -0.57
N PHE A 103 2.12 8.01 -0.23
CA PHE A 103 2.44 8.72 0.99
C PHE A 103 1.24 8.70 1.96
N PRO A 104 1.31 7.95 3.07
CA PRO A 104 0.24 7.93 4.07
C PRO A 104 0.15 9.29 4.78
N THR A 105 -1.04 9.90 4.84
CA THR A 105 -1.19 11.28 5.37
C THR A 105 -1.55 11.34 6.84
N GLY A 106 -1.44 10.24 7.58
CA GLY A 106 -1.77 10.24 8.99
C GLY A 106 -1.14 9.12 9.79
N ILE A 107 -0.56 9.54 10.92
CA ILE A 107 -0.20 8.74 12.08
C ILE A 107 -0.82 9.53 13.26
N GLY A 108 -1.82 8.97 13.95
CA GLY A 108 -2.47 9.58 15.13
C GLY A 108 -4.01 9.69 15.05
N GLU A 109 -4.66 9.90 16.20
CA GLU A 109 -6.12 10.02 16.30
C GLU A 109 -6.67 11.14 15.39
N GLY A 110 -7.58 10.79 14.48
CA GLY A 110 -8.18 11.71 13.52
C GLY A 110 -7.32 12.04 12.28
N ALA A 111 -6.04 11.63 12.27
CA ALA A 111 -5.14 11.76 11.14
C ALA A 111 -5.01 10.42 10.41
N GLY A 112 -5.43 10.35 9.15
CA GLY A 112 -5.15 9.17 8.30
C GLY A 112 -6.39 8.52 7.71
N LYS A 113 -7.18 9.30 6.97
CA LYS A 113 -8.21 8.75 6.07
C LYS A 113 -7.73 8.66 4.62
N TYR A 114 -6.52 9.13 4.34
CA TYR A 114 -6.05 9.32 2.98
C TYR A 114 -4.58 8.92 2.82
N SER A 115 -4.25 8.54 1.60
CA SER A 115 -2.88 8.48 1.10
C SER A 115 -2.78 9.34 -0.14
N LEU A 116 -1.68 10.07 -0.29
CA LEU A 116 -1.36 10.79 -1.51
C LEU A 116 -0.58 9.88 -2.45
N LEU A 117 -0.80 10.07 -3.75
CA LEU A 117 0.06 9.51 -4.79
C LEU A 117 0.98 10.63 -5.26
N ILE A 118 2.29 10.42 -5.18
CA ILE A 118 3.31 11.42 -5.50
C ILE A 118 4.28 10.80 -6.49
N ASP A 119 4.62 11.49 -7.57
CA ASP A 119 5.63 10.99 -8.52
C ASP A 119 7.06 11.37 -8.11
N ASP A 120 8.04 10.94 -8.90
CA ASP A 120 9.47 11.20 -8.70
C ASP A 120 9.88 12.68 -8.86
N ASP A 121 9.04 13.50 -9.50
CA ASP A 121 9.18 14.96 -9.53
C ASP A 121 8.58 15.65 -8.29
N GLY A 122 7.98 14.90 -7.37
CA GLY A 122 7.36 15.41 -6.14
C GLY A 122 5.97 16.00 -6.36
N VAL A 123 5.37 15.82 -7.53
CA VAL A 123 4.04 16.31 -7.86
C VAL A 123 3.00 15.34 -7.29
N ILE A 124 1.97 15.89 -6.64
CA ILE A 124 0.83 15.08 -6.19
C ILE A 124 -0.03 14.72 -7.40
N ARG A 125 -0.16 13.41 -7.65
CA ARG A 125 -0.87 12.81 -8.79
C ARG A 125 -2.11 12.00 -8.38
N GLY A 126 -2.59 12.18 -7.16
CA GLY A 126 -3.83 11.57 -6.71
C GLY A 126 -3.99 11.55 -5.19
N GLU A 127 -5.21 11.22 -4.76
CA GLU A 127 -5.58 10.97 -3.38
C GLU A 127 -6.43 9.70 -3.31
N LEU A 128 -6.05 8.79 -2.42
CA LEU A 128 -6.82 7.58 -2.10
C LEU A 128 -7.54 7.80 -0.78
N LYS A 129 -8.82 7.43 -0.70
CA LYS A 129 -9.66 7.56 0.52
C LYS A 129 -9.44 6.42 1.51
N THR A 130 -8.19 6.01 1.66
CA THR A 130 -7.76 5.06 2.69
C THR A 130 -6.30 5.33 2.98
N ASN A 131 -5.87 5.01 4.19
CA ASN A 131 -4.47 5.10 4.57
C ASN A 131 -3.80 3.77 4.23
N PHE A 132 -3.14 3.70 3.08
CA PHE A 132 -2.33 2.55 2.71
C PHE A 132 -1.07 2.53 3.56
N LEU A 133 -1.00 1.56 4.46
CA LEU A 133 0.14 1.24 5.31
C LEU A 133 0.53 -0.22 5.05
N ASN A 134 1.82 -0.53 5.19
CA ASN A 134 2.32 -1.91 5.07
C ASN A 134 1.92 -2.59 3.77
N VAL A 135 2.23 -1.92 2.66
CA VAL A 135 1.89 -2.41 1.33
C VAL A 135 2.90 -3.47 0.88
N LYS A 136 2.42 -4.64 0.46
CA LYS A 136 3.23 -5.70 -0.16
C LYS A 136 2.69 -6.03 -1.55
N PHE A 137 3.59 -6.31 -2.50
CA PHE A 137 3.22 -6.74 -3.85
C PHE A 137 3.61 -8.20 -4.05
N LYS A 138 2.67 -9.00 -4.54
CA LYS A 138 2.91 -10.41 -4.90
C LYS A 138 1.99 -10.86 -6.02
N ASP A 139 2.57 -11.47 -7.04
CA ASP A 139 1.86 -12.07 -8.19
C ASP A 139 0.87 -11.10 -8.86
N GLY A 140 1.24 -9.81 -8.99
CA GLY A 140 0.38 -8.78 -9.58
C GLY A 140 -0.73 -8.25 -8.67
N PHE A 141 -0.77 -8.69 -7.41
CA PHE A 141 -1.69 -8.21 -6.38
C PHE A 141 -1.01 -7.30 -5.37
N LEU A 142 -1.77 -6.33 -4.90
CA LEU A 142 -1.43 -5.50 -3.75
C LEU A 142 -2.06 -6.10 -2.50
N TYR A 143 -1.28 -6.19 -1.43
CA TYR A 143 -1.73 -6.58 -0.10
C TYR A 143 -1.54 -5.40 0.86
N THR A 144 -2.56 -5.08 1.63
CA THR A 144 -2.53 -3.99 2.62
C THR A 144 -3.45 -4.30 3.79
N THR A 145 -3.14 -3.75 4.96
CA THR A 145 -4.02 -3.87 6.13
C THR A 145 -5.35 -3.15 5.91
N VAL A 146 -6.43 -3.72 6.43
CA VAL A 146 -7.80 -3.18 6.38
C VAL A 146 -8.55 -3.50 7.67
N GLY A 147 -9.68 -2.81 7.91
CA GLY A 147 -10.58 -3.14 9.02
C GLY A 147 -10.02 -2.83 10.41
N GLY A 148 -9.15 -1.81 10.50
CA GLY A 148 -8.52 -1.39 11.77
C GLY A 148 -7.76 -2.53 12.42
N GLU A 149 -6.69 -2.99 11.76
CA GLU A 149 -5.76 -4.03 12.25
C GLU A 149 -6.28 -5.48 12.20
N ASN A 150 -7.53 -5.72 11.80
CA ASN A 150 -8.12 -7.07 11.84
C ASN A 150 -8.09 -7.85 10.52
N GLY A 151 -7.49 -7.28 9.47
CA GLY A 151 -7.43 -7.96 8.19
C GLY A 151 -6.38 -7.45 7.23
N VAL A 152 -6.10 -8.28 6.23
CA VAL A 152 -5.29 -7.92 5.05
C VAL A 152 -6.12 -8.17 3.80
N ALA A 153 -6.27 -7.15 2.95
CA ALA A 153 -6.95 -7.27 1.67
C ALA A 153 -5.97 -7.66 0.57
N LYS A 154 -6.38 -8.61 -0.30
CA LYS A 154 -5.75 -8.89 -1.60
C LYS A 154 -6.49 -8.10 -2.67
N ILE A 155 -5.78 -7.21 -3.35
CA ILE A 155 -6.33 -6.25 -4.31
C ILE A 155 -5.68 -6.47 -5.68
N ASN A 156 -6.49 -6.62 -6.72
CA ASN A 156 -5.99 -6.80 -8.09
C ASN A 156 -5.57 -5.47 -8.74
N ARG A 157 -4.94 -5.54 -9.92
CA ARG A 157 -4.44 -4.37 -10.66
C ARG A 157 -5.50 -3.33 -11.04
N LEU A 158 -6.78 -3.70 -11.01
CA LEU A 158 -7.90 -2.78 -11.27
C LEU A 158 -8.43 -2.10 -9.99
N GLY A 159 -7.83 -2.40 -8.84
CA GLY A 159 -8.26 -1.88 -7.53
C GLY A 159 -9.41 -2.66 -6.90
N GLN A 160 -9.76 -3.84 -7.42
CA GLN A 160 -10.83 -4.66 -6.85
C GLN A 160 -10.28 -5.53 -5.71
N ILE A 161 -11.01 -5.57 -4.59
CA ILE A 161 -10.71 -6.49 -3.49
C ILE A 161 -11.18 -7.89 -3.90
N GLU A 162 -10.24 -8.82 -4.05
CA GLU A 162 -10.56 -10.22 -4.36
C GLU A 162 -10.78 -11.05 -3.11
N ARG A 163 -10.08 -10.72 -2.02
CA ARG A 163 -10.18 -11.43 -0.75
C ARG A 163 -9.77 -10.52 0.40
N VAL A 164 -10.36 -10.76 1.57
CA VAL A 164 -9.89 -10.23 2.85
C VAL A 164 -9.55 -11.40 3.75
N TYR A 165 -8.31 -11.47 4.21
CA TYR A 165 -7.85 -12.43 5.22
C TYR A 165 -8.12 -11.88 6.61
N ASN A 166 -8.87 -12.62 7.42
CA ASN A 166 -9.31 -12.18 8.74
C ASN A 166 -8.36 -12.74 9.83
N PHE A 167 -8.01 -11.89 10.79
CA PHE A 167 -7.10 -12.23 11.88
C PHE A 167 -7.81 -12.69 13.15
N GLY A 168 -9.14 -12.75 13.16
CA GLY A 168 -9.94 -13.31 14.25
C GLY A 168 -9.60 -12.67 15.61
N ASN A 169 -9.06 -13.49 16.51
CA ASN A 169 -8.66 -13.07 17.85
C ASN A 169 -7.33 -12.29 17.90
N TYR A 170 -6.72 -12.00 16.75
CA TYR A 170 -5.47 -11.26 16.65
C TYR A 170 -5.71 -9.87 16.06
N ALA A 171 -4.85 -8.92 16.42
CA ALA A 171 -4.76 -7.59 15.82
C ALA A 171 -3.35 -7.35 15.28
N ILE A 172 -3.22 -6.99 14.01
CA ILE A 172 -1.94 -6.69 13.34
C ILE A 172 -1.47 -5.31 13.77
N HIS A 173 -0.23 -5.15 14.24
CA HIS A 173 0.18 -3.85 14.79
C HIS A 173 1.26 -3.09 13.99
N HIS A 174 2.12 -3.75 13.20
CA HIS A 174 3.12 -3.00 12.40
C HIS A 174 3.43 -3.57 11.04
N ASP A 175 3.73 -4.84 10.91
CA ASP A 175 4.24 -5.35 9.64
C ASP A 175 3.77 -6.78 9.37
N PHE A 176 3.74 -7.11 8.09
CA PHE A 176 3.53 -8.46 7.60
C PHE A 176 4.36 -8.68 6.34
N THR A 177 4.79 -9.92 6.14
CA THR A 177 5.48 -10.37 4.93
C THR A 177 4.71 -11.53 4.31
N ILE A 178 4.96 -11.77 3.02
CA ILE A 178 4.31 -12.85 2.27
C ILE A 178 5.39 -13.69 1.61
N VAL A 179 5.41 -14.99 1.92
CA VAL A 179 6.35 -15.96 1.36
C VAL A 179 5.60 -17.21 0.92
N GLY A 180 5.84 -17.62 -0.33
CA GLY A 180 5.11 -18.73 -0.94
C GLY A 180 3.59 -18.50 -0.87
N ASP A 181 2.88 -19.47 -0.29
CA ASP A 181 1.42 -19.40 -0.10
C ASP A 181 1.04 -18.95 1.32
N SER A 182 1.91 -18.22 2.02
CA SER A 182 1.70 -17.85 3.42
C SER A 182 1.97 -16.37 3.67
N LEU A 183 1.14 -15.78 4.52
CA LEU A 183 1.33 -14.45 5.08
C LEU A 183 1.72 -14.59 6.55
N TYR A 184 2.80 -13.95 6.95
CA TYR A 184 3.26 -13.86 8.34
C TYR A 184 3.12 -12.42 8.83
N ALA A 185 2.55 -12.22 10.01
CA ALA A 185 2.31 -10.88 10.54
C ALA A 185 2.66 -10.79 12.02
N LEU A 186 3.14 -9.60 12.40
CA LEU A 186 3.29 -9.20 13.79
C LEU A 186 1.92 -8.84 14.36
N ALA A 187 1.56 -9.45 15.48
CA ALA A 187 0.22 -9.37 16.03
C ALA A 187 0.19 -9.30 17.55
N THR A 188 -0.92 -8.78 18.06
CA THR A 188 -1.36 -8.93 19.45
C THR A 188 -2.41 -10.02 19.52
N ASN A 189 -2.20 -11.03 20.38
CA ASN A 189 -3.23 -11.99 20.74
C ASN A 189 -4.19 -11.37 21.77
N LYS A 190 -5.46 -11.14 21.40
CA LYS A 190 -6.43 -10.44 22.27
C LYS A 190 -6.80 -11.23 23.52
N GLU A 191 -6.70 -12.56 23.48
CA GLU A 191 -6.93 -13.38 24.68
C GLU A 191 -5.78 -13.25 25.67
N VAL A 192 -4.55 -13.24 25.18
CA VAL A 192 -3.35 -13.02 26.01
C VAL A 192 -3.36 -11.61 26.57
N LEU A 193 -3.76 -10.61 25.78
CA LEU A 193 -3.98 -9.25 26.26
C LEU A 193 -4.94 -9.23 27.46
N ILE A 194 -6.08 -9.91 27.38
CA ILE A 194 -7.06 -9.92 28.48
C ILE A 194 -6.52 -10.65 29.72
N LYS A 195 -5.82 -11.78 29.53
CA LYS A 195 -5.38 -12.67 30.63
C LYS A 195 -4.08 -12.21 31.30
N GLU A 196 -3.16 -11.65 30.52
CA GLU A 196 -1.79 -11.36 30.93
C GLU A 196 -1.38 -9.91 30.67
N ASN A 197 -2.26 -9.09 30.09
CA ASN A 197 -2.00 -7.68 29.78
C ASN A 197 -0.82 -7.44 28.82
N ARG A 198 -0.49 -8.42 27.96
CA ARG A 198 0.60 -8.33 26.96
C ARG A 198 0.08 -7.93 25.58
N VAL A 199 0.87 -7.13 24.86
CA VAL A 199 0.57 -6.70 23.48
C VAL A 199 1.81 -6.76 22.61
N CYS A 200 1.61 -6.72 21.28
CA CYS A 200 2.65 -6.59 20.27
C CYS A 200 3.74 -7.67 20.39
N ASP A 201 3.35 -8.91 20.68
CA ASP A 201 4.29 -9.96 21.07
C ASP A 201 3.92 -11.35 20.57
N SER A 202 3.23 -11.42 19.43
CA SER A 202 2.95 -12.66 18.73
C SER A 202 3.28 -12.56 17.24
N VAL A 203 3.62 -13.70 16.63
CA VAL A 203 3.65 -13.85 15.17
C VAL A 203 2.59 -14.86 14.77
N VAL A 204 1.76 -14.47 13.82
CA VAL A 204 0.73 -15.34 13.24
C VAL A 204 1.00 -15.59 11.77
N LYS A 205 0.49 -16.72 11.29
CA LYS A 205 0.55 -17.17 9.91
C LYS A 205 -0.85 -17.38 9.37
N ILE A 206 -1.12 -16.87 8.17
CA ILE A 206 -2.30 -17.18 7.37
C ILE A 206 -1.87 -17.95 6.12
N ASP A 207 -2.51 -19.09 5.86
CA ASP A 207 -2.43 -19.77 4.57
C ASP A 207 -3.31 -19.03 3.55
N LEU A 208 -2.73 -18.63 2.41
CA LEU A 208 -3.42 -17.81 1.42
C LEU A 208 -4.46 -18.59 0.60
N LYS A 209 -4.43 -19.92 0.60
CA LYS A 209 -5.39 -20.77 -0.13
C LYS A 209 -6.69 -20.88 0.63
N ASP A 210 -6.66 -21.28 1.89
CA ASP A 210 -7.86 -21.52 2.68
C ASP A 210 -8.16 -20.40 3.70
N GLY A 211 -7.18 -19.54 4.00
CA GLY A 211 -7.31 -18.47 4.99
C GLY A 211 -7.13 -18.95 6.43
N ASN A 212 -6.63 -20.17 6.64
CA ASN A 212 -6.42 -20.73 7.97
C ASN A 212 -5.37 -19.91 8.74
N LEU A 213 -5.73 -19.50 9.95
CA LEU A 213 -4.94 -18.67 10.84
C LEU A 213 -4.35 -19.50 11.96
N THR A 214 -3.04 -19.37 12.17
CA THR A 214 -2.30 -20.08 13.23
C THR A 214 -1.33 -19.12 13.92
N GLU A 215 -1.18 -19.25 15.24
CA GLU A 215 -0.06 -18.63 15.95
C GLU A 215 1.19 -19.48 15.73
N VAL A 216 2.28 -18.85 15.32
CA VAL A 216 3.56 -19.54 15.07
C VAL A 216 4.63 -19.17 16.09
N LEU A 217 4.46 -18.04 16.80
CA LEU A 217 5.39 -17.59 17.83
C LEU A 217 4.67 -16.75 18.88
N ASP A 218 4.91 -17.07 20.15
CA ASP A 218 4.70 -16.18 21.30
C ASP A 218 6.08 -15.77 21.82
N PHE A 219 6.37 -14.46 21.85
CA PHE A 219 7.70 -13.97 22.26
C PHE A 219 8.02 -14.25 23.72
N LYS A 220 7.04 -14.44 24.60
CA LYS A 220 7.29 -14.88 25.99
C LYS A 220 7.83 -16.29 26.04
N ASN A 221 7.38 -17.17 25.16
CA ASN A 221 7.90 -18.54 25.07
C ASN A 221 9.32 -18.55 24.48
N LEU A 222 9.61 -17.61 23.56
CA LEU A 222 10.94 -17.47 22.97
C LEU A 222 11.96 -16.85 23.94
N LEU A 223 11.54 -15.85 24.73
CA LEU A 223 12.41 -15.04 25.59
C LEU A 223 11.88 -15.01 27.05
N PRO A 224 11.70 -16.17 27.71
CA PRO A 224 11.04 -16.22 29.02
C PRO A 224 11.73 -15.37 30.08
N GLU A 225 13.07 -15.41 30.13
CA GLU A 225 13.84 -14.60 31.10
C GLU A 225 13.64 -13.09 30.94
N LEU A 226 13.37 -12.62 29.72
CA LEU A 226 13.10 -11.20 29.49
C LEU A 226 11.76 -10.81 30.10
N TYR A 227 10.75 -11.64 29.92
CA TYR A 227 9.40 -11.40 30.46
C TYR A 227 9.33 -11.52 31.98
N GLU A 228 10.25 -12.26 32.60
CA GLU A 228 10.42 -12.26 34.06
C GLU A 228 11.03 -10.95 34.58
N LYS A 229 11.97 -10.36 33.82
CA LYS A 229 12.71 -9.15 34.23
C LYS A 229 11.99 -7.85 33.87
N VAL A 230 11.25 -7.83 32.77
CA VAL A 230 10.61 -6.62 32.23
C VAL A 230 9.11 -6.67 32.52
N THR A 231 8.73 -6.08 33.66
CA THR A 231 7.34 -6.00 34.13
C THR A 231 6.73 -4.61 33.95
N GLY A 232 7.37 -3.76 33.15
CA GLY A 232 6.95 -2.38 32.92
C GLY A 232 5.64 -2.30 32.12
N ILE A 233 4.84 -1.29 32.43
CA ILE A 233 3.61 -0.97 31.69
C ILE A 233 3.81 0.37 30.97
N ILE A 234 3.31 0.46 29.74
CA ILE A 234 3.37 1.71 28.98
C ILE A 234 2.48 2.77 29.63
N ASN A 235 3.07 3.89 30.04
CA ASN A 235 2.36 4.99 30.73
C ASN A 235 2.24 6.27 29.89
N HIS A 236 2.74 6.27 28.65
CA HIS A 236 2.73 7.46 27.81
C HIS A 236 1.30 7.79 27.34
N PRO A 237 0.81 9.04 27.55
CA PRO A 237 -0.61 9.37 27.42
C PRO A 237 -1.17 9.27 26.00
N VAL A 238 -0.31 9.32 24.97
CA VAL A 238 -0.73 9.34 23.56
C VAL A 238 -0.49 8.01 22.82
N LEU A 239 0.09 7.00 23.49
CA LEU A 239 0.32 5.70 22.84
C LEU A 239 -0.92 4.82 22.98
N THR A 240 -1.26 4.10 21.91
CA THR A 240 -2.44 3.23 21.84
C THR A 240 -2.34 2.01 22.76
N ASN A 241 -1.12 1.60 23.10
CA ASN A 241 -0.81 0.49 24.00
C ASN A 241 -0.68 0.91 25.49
N LYS A 242 -1.07 2.14 25.84
CA LYS A 242 -1.03 2.62 27.23
C LYS A 242 -1.81 1.68 28.16
N GLY A 243 -1.21 1.32 29.29
CA GLY A 243 -1.78 0.42 30.28
C GLY A 243 -1.42 -1.05 30.04
N HIS A 244 -0.72 -1.38 28.95
CA HIS A 244 -0.32 -2.74 28.62
C HIS A 244 1.19 -2.96 28.76
N MET A 245 1.57 -4.23 28.94
CA MET A 245 2.95 -4.70 28.86
C MET A 245 3.33 -4.88 27.39
N ASP A 246 4.22 -4.02 26.91
CA ASP A 246 4.72 -4.05 25.54
C ASP A 246 6.24 -4.27 25.57
N THR A 247 6.63 -5.50 25.86
CA THR A 247 7.99 -5.86 26.26
C THR A 247 8.98 -5.86 25.10
N ILE A 248 8.56 -6.30 23.91
CA ILE A 248 9.42 -6.41 22.73
C ILE A 248 9.09 -5.36 21.66
N HIS A 249 7.80 -5.14 21.39
CA HIS A 249 7.31 -4.24 20.35
C HIS A 249 8.06 -4.37 19.00
N PRO A 250 8.08 -5.55 18.35
CA PRO A 250 8.73 -5.67 17.06
C PRO A 250 7.94 -4.85 16.02
N ASN A 251 8.65 -4.12 15.17
CA ASN A 251 8.00 -3.21 14.20
C ASN A 251 8.20 -3.64 12.75
N SER A 252 9.00 -4.68 12.51
CA SER A 252 9.28 -5.21 11.18
C SER A 252 9.42 -6.71 11.24
N ILE A 253 8.97 -7.38 10.20
CA ILE A 253 9.16 -8.82 10.02
C ILE A 253 9.63 -9.05 8.59
N ASP A 254 10.71 -9.81 8.47
CA ASP A 254 11.18 -10.31 7.19
C ASP A 254 11.44 -11.81 7.31
N TYR A 255 11.34 -12.49 6.17
CA TYR A 255 11.59 -13.92 6.07
C TYR A 255 12.82 -14.12 5.20
N VAL A 256 13.83 -14.76 5.77
CA VAL A 256 15.11 -15.00 5.10
C VAL A 256 15.29 -16.50 4.96
N ASP A 257 15.49 -16.99 3.73
CA ASP A 257 15.92 -18.37 3.49
C ASP A 257 17.34 -18.53 4.05
N GLY A 258 17.52 -19.52 4.94
CA GLY A 258 18.80 -19.83 5.58
C GLY A 258 19.73 -20.70 4.74
#